data_AF-A0A4Y4KF78-F1
#
_entry.id   AF-A0A4Y4KF78-F1
#
_cell.length_a   1.000
_cell.length_b   1.000
_cell.length_c   1.000
_cell.angle_alpha   90.00
_cell.angle_beta   90.00
_cell.angle_gamma   90.00
#
_symmetry.space_group_name_H-M   'P 1'
#
loop_
_entity.id
_entity.type
_entity.pdbx_description
1 polymer ?
#
loop_
_entity_poly.entity_id
_entity_poly.type
_entity_poly.pdbx_seq_one_letter_code
_entity_poly.pdbx_strand_id
1 'polypeptide(L)' 'MPSPDAALQQAHSDYEQHMQTCRQCHAHAIPCAVAKHLMRIYNNARRGLARAE' A
#
# COMPACT_ATOMS: atom_id res chain seq x y z
N MET A 1 -16.67 9.12 5.06
CA MET A 1 -15.21 8.93 4.85
C MET A 1 -14.83 7.61 5.49
N PRO A 2 -14.05 6.73 4.83
CA PRO A 2 -13.56 5.53 5.49
C PRO A 2 -12.75 5.93 6.73
N SER A 3 -12.89 5.17 7.82
CA SER A 3 -12.08 5.37 9.02
C SER A 3 -10.59 5.30 8.66
N PRO A 4 -9.72 6.05 9.34
CA PRO A 4 -8.28 6.06 9.03
C PRO A 4 -7.66 4.65 9.08
N ASP A 5 -8.19 3.78 9.94
CA ASP A 5 -7.83 2.36 9.99
C ASP A 5 -8.25 1.59 8.72
N ALA A 6 -9.48 1.79 8.24
CA ALA A 6 -9.97 1.19 6.99
C ALA A 6 -9.16 1.65 5.77
N ALA A 7 -8.73 2.92 5.75
CA ALA A 7 -7.86 3.44 4.69
C ALA A 7 -6.45 2.79 4.73
N LEU A 8 -5.92 2.51 5.93
CA LEU A 8 -4.66 1.80 6.10
C LEU A 8 -4.75 0.35 5.62
N GLN A 9 -5.81 -0.37 6.03
CA GLN A 9 -6.05 -1.76 5.62
C GLN A 9 -6.21 -1.87 4.10
N GLN A 10 -6.99 -0.97 3.48
CA GLN A 10 -7.16 -0.96 2.03
C GLN A 10 -5.83 -0.74 1.29
N ALA A 11 -5.04 0.24 1.73
CA ALA A 11 -3.74 0.52 1.11
C ALA A 11 -2.74 -0.65 1.25
N HIS A 12 -2.85 -1.41 2.34
CA HIS A 12 -2.07 -2.63 2.53
C HIS A 12 -2.51 -3.73 1.55
N SER A 13 -3.81 -4.02 1.48
CA SER A 13 -4.37 -5.01 0.56
C SER A 13 -4.06 -4.71 -0.91
N ASP A 14 -4.15 -3.44 -1.32
CA ASP A 14 -3.81 -3.01 -2.67
C ASP A 14 -2.34 -3.28 -3.00
N TYR A 15 -1.44 -3.00 -2.05
CA TYR A 15 0.00 -3.28 -2.19
C TYR A 15 0.26 -4.79 -2.31
N GLU A 16 -0.30 -5.61 -1.42
CA GLU A 16 -0.11 -7.06 -1.46
C GLU A 16 -0.67 -7.70 -2.74
N GLN A 17 -1.87 -7.29 -3.17
CA GLN A 17 -2.46 -7.74 -4.42
C GLN A 17 -1.56 -7.36 -5.61
N HIS A 18 -0.98 -6.17 -5.60
CA HIS A 18 -0.04 -5.77 -6.65
C HIS A 18 1.24 -6.62 -6.63
N MET A 19 1.74 -7.00 -5.45
CA MET A 19 2.90 -7.89 -5.33
C MET A 19 2.67 -9.28 -5.91
N GLN A 20 1.43 -9.78 -5.85
CA GLN A 20 1.07 -11.09 -6.38
C GLN A 20 0.72 -11.05 -7.87
N THR A 21 0.17 -9.95 -8.37
CA THR A 21 -0.34 -9.84 -9.75
C THR A 21 0.64 -9.21 -10.73
N CYS A 22 1.53 -8.33 -10.27
CA CYS A 22 2.50 -7.68 -11.15
C CYS A 22 3.65 -8.62 -11.49
N ARG A 23 3.80 -9.01 -12.76
CA ARG A 23 4.90 -9.87 -13.21
C ARG A 23 6.28 -9.37 -12.79
N GLN A 24 6.55 -8.07 -12.93
CA GLN A 24 7.87 -7.51 -12.59
C GLN A 24 8.18 -7.66 -11.10
N CYS A 25 7.19 -7.33 -10.25
CA CYS A 25 7.39 -7.39 -8.83
C CYS A 25 7.33 -8.83 -8.28
N HIS A 26 6.46 -9.67 -8.84
CA HIS A 26 6.30 -11.07 -8.45
C HIS A 26 7.49 -11.93 -8.89
N ALA A 27 7.86 -11.86 -10.17
CA ALA A 27 8.86 -12.77 -10.75
C ALA A 27 10.31 -12.33 -10.46
N HIS A 28 10.56 -11.03 -10.27
CA HIS A 28 11.91 -10.51 -10.08
C HIS A 28 12.13 -9.86 -8.72
N ALA A 29 11.11 -9.77 -7.87
CA ALA A 29 11.16 -9.03 -6.59
C ALA A 29 11.63 -7.57 -6.74
N ILE A 30 11.52 -6.97 -7.94
CA ILE A 30 11.89 -5.58 -8.21
C ILE A 30 10.63 -4.72 -8.10
N PRO A 31 10.55 -3.79 -7.13
CA PRO A 31 9.37 -2.95 -6.97
C PRO A 31 9.24 -1.98 -8.14
N CYS A 32 8.17 -2.15 -8.91
CA CYS A 32 7.83 -1.26 -10.02
C CYS A 32 7.32 0.10 -9.51
N ALA A 33 7.06 1.03 -10.43
CA ALA A 33 6.56 2.36 -10.08
C ALA A 33 5.23 2.31 -9.31
N VAL A 34 4.33 1.38 -9.66
CA VAL A 34 3.03 1.20 -8.99
C VAL A 34 3.23 0.65 -7.57
N ALA A 35 4.07 -0.37 -7.39
CA ALA A 35 4.42 -0.88 -6.05
C ALA A 35 4.98 0.23 -5.15
N LYS A 36 5.87 1.08 -5.68
CA LYS A 36 6.41 2.25 -4.96
C LYS A 36 5.32 3.26 -4.62
N HIS A 37 4.36 3.48 -5.52
CA HIS A 37 3.25 4.38 -5.28
C HIS A 37 2.32 3.85 -4.18
N LEU A 38 1.91 2.59 -4.26
CA LEU A 38 1.08 1.93 -3.25
C LEU A 38 1.74 1.95 -1.86
N MET A 39 3.06 1.68 -1.81
CA MET A 39 3.82 1.78 -0.56
C MET A 39 3.81 3.21 0.00
N ARG A 40 3.85 4.26 -0.83
CA ARG A 40 3.70 5.65 -0.36
C ARG A 40 2.30 5.92 0.19
N ILE A 41 1.25 5.41 -0.46
CA ILE A 41 -0.13 5.56 0.03
C ILE A 41 -0.27 4.89 1.41
N TYR A 42 0.19 3.65 1.55
CA TYR A 42 0.19 2.93 2.83
C TYR A 42 0.92 3.71 3.93
N ASN A 43 2.14 4.19 3.64
CA ASN A 43 2.92 4.98 4.60
C ASN A 43 2.22 6.29 5.00
N ASN A 44 1.55 6.94 4.07
CA ASN A 44 0.78 8.16 4.34
C ASN A 44 -0.45 7.86 5.19
N ALA A 45 -1.19 6.79 4.90
CA ALA A 45 -2.31 6.33 5.71
C ALA A 45 -1.86 6.01 7.15
N ARG A 46 -0.72 5.32 7.30
CA ARG A 46 -0.15 4.98 8.61
C ARG A 46 0.23 6.22 9.41
N ARG A 47 0.85 7.22 8.77
CA ARG A 47 1.17 8.52 9.39
C ARG A 47 -0.08 9.31 9.74
N GLY A 48 -1.15 9.19 8.94
CA GLY A 48 -2.44 9.82 9.20
C GLY A 48 -3.13 9.21 10.43
N LEU A 49 -3.11 7.89 10.56
CA LEU A 49 -3.65 7.17 11.71
C LEU A 49 -2.94 7.58 13.01
N ALA A 50 -1.60 7.55 13.01
CA ALA A 50 -0.80 7.95 14.18
C ALA A 50 -0.93 9.44 14.60
N ARG A 51 -1.59 10.28 13.79
CA ARG A 51 -1.92 11.67 14.11
C ARG A 51 -3.37 11.85 14.55
N ALA A 52 -4.22 10.86 14.28
CA ALA A 52 -5.62 10.85 14.65
C ALA A 52 -5.85 10.17 16.02
N GLU A 53 -4.87 9.36 16.46
CA GLU A 53 -4.67 8.90 17.85
C GLU A 53 -3.99 9.98 18.69
#